data_AF-A0A151UFE6-F1
#
_entry.id   AF-A0A151UFE6-F1
#
_cell.length_a   1.000
_cell.length_b   1.000
_cell.length_c   1.000
_cell.angle_alpha   90.00
_cell.angle_beta   90.00
_cell.angle_gamma   90.00
#
_symmetry.space_group_name_H-M   'P 1'
#
loop_
_entity.id
_entity.type
_entity.pdbx_description
1 polymer ?
#
loop_
_entity_poly.entity_id
_entity_poly.type
_entity_poly.pdbx_seq_one_letter_code
_entity_poly.pdbx_strand_id
1 'polypeptide(L)' 'MDQKSRHLGKWSYNWEGPFIIDQVYSKKAYVIKEINSKSSSRVINDKYLKKFHER' A
#
# COMPACT_ATOMS: atom_id res chain seq x y z
N MET A 1 -8.66 2.77 4.65
CA MET A 1 -7.96 1.79 5.50
C MET A 1 -8.68 0.47 5.35
N ASP A 2 -8.02 -0.58 4.87
CA ASP A 2 -8.65 -1.88 4.64
C ASP A 2 -9.28 -2.40 5.94
N GLN A 3 -10.60 -2.52 5.94
CA GLN A 3 -11.34 -3.13 7.04
C GLN A 3 -10.90 -4.59 7.14
N LYS A 4 -10.19 -4.94 8.21
CA LYS A 4 -10.01 -6.36 8.59
C LYS A 4 -11.38 -7.01 8.56
N SER A 5 -11.58 -7.93 7.62
CA SER A 5 -12.86 -8.61 7.52
C SER A 5 -13.04 -9.41 8.81
N ARG A 6 -14.14 -9.13 9.55
CA ARG A 6 -14.47 -9.89 10.77
C ARG A 6 -14.62 -11.39 10.46
N HIS A 7 -14.90 -11.72 9.21
CA HIS A 7 -15.13 -13.07 8.71
C HIS A 7 -13.85 -13.91 8.54
N LEU A 8 -12.74 -13.32 8.07
CA LEU A 8 -11.51 -14.08 7.81
C LEU A 8 -10.58 -14.18 9.03
N GLY A 9 -10.81 -13.41 10.08
CA GLY A 9 -10.05 -13.50 11.34
C GLY A 9 -8.53 -13.47 11.09
N LYS A 10 -7.82 -14.52 11.57
CA LYS A 10 -6.36 -14.73 11.42
C LYS A 10 -5.89 -14.79 9.96
N TRP A 11 -6.78 -15.10 9.02
CA TRP A 11 -6.49 -15.18 7.58
C TRP A 11 -6.70 -13.87 6.84
N SER A 12 -7.03 -12.78 7.54
CA SER A 12 -7.09 -11.45 6.91
C SER A 12 -5.67 -11.00 6.52
N TYR A 13 -5.53 -10.50 5.30
CA TYR A 13 -4.25 -9.95 4.84
C TYR A 13 -3.82 -8.75 5.69
N ASN A 14 -2.52 -8.66 5.99
CA ASN A 14 -1.92 -7.57 6.77
C ASN A 14 -1.43 -6.42 5.88
N TRP A 15 -2.14 -6.10 4.80
CA TRP A 15 -1.78 -4.96 3.96
C TRP A 15 -1.89 -3.68 4.78
N GLU A 16 -0.81 -2.91 4.78
CA GLU A 16 -0.85 -1.52 5.25
C GLU A 16 -1.73 -0.72 4.28
N GLY A 17 -2.32 0.38 4.79
CA GLY A 17 -3.41 1.09 4.14
C GLY A 17 -3.13 1.64 2.73
N PRO A 18 -4.04 2.45 2.17
CA PRO A 18 -3.84 3.01 0.84
C PRO A 18 -2.67 4.01 0.84
N PHE A 19 -1.79 3.86 -0.15
CA PHE A 19 -0.68 4.77 -0.43
C PHE A 19 -0.79 5.31 -1.84
N ILE A 20 -0.20 6.49 -2.07
CA ILE A 20 -0.05 7.07 -3.40
C ILE A 20 1.38 6.81 -3.89
N ILE A 21 1.52 6.47 -5.17
CA ILE A 21 2.82 6.35 -5.82
C ILE A 21 3.29 7.76 -6.20
N ASP A 22 4.43 8.17 -5.67
CA ASP A 22 5.06 9.46 -5.95
C ASP A 22 6.02 9.38 -7.14
N GLN A 23 6.78 8.27 -7.25
CA GLN A 23 7.74 8.06 -8.32
C GLN A 23 7.83 6.57 -8.69
N VAL A 24 8.06 6.30 -9.97
CA VAL A 24 8.28 4.95 -10.53
C VAL A 24 9.72 4.85 -11.01
N TYR A 25 10.44 3.82 -10.57
CA TYR A 25 11.77 3.49 -11.08
C TYR A 25 11.71 2.33 -12.07
N SER A 26 12.65 2.30 -13.02
CA SER A 26 12.73 1.27 -14.08
C SER A 26 12.98 -0.16 -13.57
N LYS A 27 13.30 -0.35 -12.28
CA LYS A 27 13.56 -1.66 -11.65
C LYS A 27 12.42 -2.16 -10.76
N LYS A 28 11.16 -1.86 -11.10
CA LYS A 28 9.98 -2.30 -10.33
C LYS A 28 10.01 -1.82 -8.87
N ALA A 29 10.65 -0.68 -8.65
CA ALA A 29 10.69 0.00 -7.37
C ALA A 29 9.86 1.28 -7.46
N TYR A 30 9.16 1.60 -6.40
CA TYR A 30 8.21 2.70 -6.31
C TYR A 30 8.50 3.50 -5.05
N VAL A 31 8.45 4.81 -5.16
CA VAL A 31 8.36 5.68 -3.99
C VAL A 31 6.88 5.80 -3.65
N ILE A 32 6.50 5.35 -2.46
CA ILE A 32 5.15 5.52 -1.94
C ILE A 32 5.13 6.64 -0.91
N LYS A 33 4.03 7.38 -0.88
CA LYS A 33 3.72 8.40 0.13
C LYS A 33 2.36 8.10 0.77
N GLU A 34 2.28 8.36 2.05
CA GLU A 34 1.05 8.23 2.80
C GLU A 34 0.09 9.38 2.44
N ILE A 35 -1.20 9.07 2.30
CA ILE A 35 -2.21 10.05 1.85
C ILE A 35 -2.38 11.19 2.87
N ASN A 36 -2.29 10.86 4.16
CA ASN A 36 -2.56 11.81 5.26
C ASN A 36 -1.30 12.38 5.90
N SER A 37 -0.12 11.87 5.56
CA SER A 37 1.14 12.27 6.18
C SER A 37 2.09 12.83 5.13
N LYS A 38 2.38 14.13 5.22
CA LYS A 38 3.16 14.87 4.22
C LYS A 38 4.64 14.49 4.17
N SER A 39 5.16 13.73 5.13
CA SER A 39 6.60 13.63 5.39
C SER A 39 7.20 12.22 5.27
N SER A 40 6.40 11.16 5.23
CA SER A 40 6.91 9.78 5.11
C SER A 40 6.83 9.30 3.65
N SER A 41 7.98 9.33 2.97
CA SER A 41 8.16 8.62 1.70
C SER A 41 9.01 7.36 1.92
N ARG A 42 8.61 6.25 1.32
CA ARG A 42 9.33 4.97 1.41
C ARG A 42 9.50 4.38 0.02
N VAL A 43 10.67 3.80 -0.23
CA VAL A 43 10.91 3.01 -1.45
C VAL A 43 10.49 1.56 -1.21
N ILE A 44 9.65 1.02 -2.09
CA ILE A 44 9.12 -0.35 -2.01
C ILE A 44 9.15 -1.03 -3.38
N ASN A 45 9.15 -2.36 -3.39
CA ASN A 45 9.15 -3.16 -4.60
C ASN A 45 7.71 -3.52 -5.05
N ASP A 46 7.51 -3.80 -6.36
CA ASP A 46 6.24 -4.22 -6.94
C ASP A 46 5.58 -5.39 -6.21
N LYS A 47 6.37 -6.36 -5.72
CA LYS A 47 5.86 -7.60 -5.12
C LYS A 47 5.14 -7.38 -3.80
N TYR A 48 5.34 -6.21 -3.19
CA TYR A 48 4.69 -5.78 -1.95
C TYR A 48 3.71 -4.63 -2.21
N LEU A 49 3.21 -4.50 -3.42
CA LEU A 49 2.15 -3.55 -3.76
C LEU A 49 0.97 -4.29 -4.38
N LYS A 50 -0.23 -3.83 -4.05
CA LYS A 50 -1.48 -4.27 -4.68
C LYS A 50 -2.20 -3.04 -5.18
N LYS A 51 -2.81 -3.14 -6.38
CA LYS A 51 -3.67 -2.07 -6.89
C LYS A 51 -4.84 -1.88 -5.93
N PHE A 52 -5.04 -0.65 -5.50
CA PHE A 52 -6.20 -0.27 -4.71
C PHE A 52 -7.41 -0.18 -5.64
N HIS A 53 -8.48 -0.89 -5.28
CA HIS A 53 -9.75 -0.82 -5.98
C HIS A 53 -10.75 -0.17 -5.02
N GLU A 54 -11.31 0.97 -5.42
CA GLU A 54 -12.44 1.55 -4.71
C GLU A 54 -13.66 0.62 -4.86
N ARG A 55 -14.47 0.53 -3.81
CA ARG A 55 -15.55 -0.46 -3.69
C ARG A 55 -16.90 0.20 -3.90
#